data_AF-A0A831WXT7-F1
#
_entry.id   AF-A0A831WXT7-F1
#
_cell.length_a   1.000
_cell.length_b   1.000
_cell.length_c   1.000
_cell.angle_alpha   90.00
_cell.angle_beta   90.00
_cell.angle_gamma   90.00
#
_symmetry.space_group_name_H-M   'P 1'
#
loop_
_entity.id
_entity.type
_entity.pdbx_description
1 polymer ?
#
loop_
_entity_poly.entity_id
_entity_poly.type
_entity_poly.pdbx_seq_one_letter_code
_entity_poly.pdbx_strand_id
1 'polypeptide(L)'
;MLAARITPRVVAFGLAGEMLLLSLLYLPAAAGWTSRFRLTEAIIMTIAGMVAYGVALLLSLEVAAEYRQAHWARLAWLLLAANAAISLVKRSIGSPLFDFLMEGYRTSPLRGLLDNLLVVPANLCLLGGLLAMWWAFHRIGLGFKIERRYWAAMIGVAALFLTLLVFRGSLSQGQSPYLISRIMQPLGLMLLGVISAFGLVLHAYAVQMGDGRLSAVMRWLMFYVLLRGVLVLLRGLLSPKLPLALDIPSDLDEWVFDLLWQVVQWAAAMAAACRAQLTVSAAQQLEQLRAAKAAVVTT
;
A
#
# COMPACT_ATOMS: atom_id res chain seq x y z
N MET A 1 10.52 22.36 0.73
CA MET A 1 9.83 21.18 0.17
C MET A 1 10.19 19.98 1.01
N LEU A 2 9.20 19.30 1.58
CA LEU A 2 9.39 18.13 2.43
C LEU A 2 9.93 16.95 1.58
N ALA A 3 9.54 16.94 0.30
CA ALA A 3 10.10 16.17 -0.81
C ALA A 3 11.63 16.25 -0.95
N ALA A 4 12.27 17.35 -0.55
CA ALA A 4 13.73 17.48 -0.61
C ALA A 4 14.44 16.74 0.53
N ARG A 5 13.74 16.46 1.64
CA ARG A 5 14.29 15.80 2.82
C ARG A 5 13.94 14.30 2.85
N ILE A 6 12.71 13.95 2.46
CA ILE A 6 12.26 12.55 2.42
C ILE A 6 12.50 11.99 1.03
N THR A 7 13.69 11.43 0.83
CA THR A 7 14.06 10.75 -0.42
C THR A 7 13.68 9.27 -0.38
N PRO A 8 13.58 8.59 -1.54
CA PRO A 8 13.37 7.14 -1.59
C PRO A 8 14.43 6.35 -0.80
N ARG A 9 15.66 6.85 -0.70
CA ARG A 9 16.72 6.24 0.13
C ARG A 9 16.36 6.29 1.61
N VAL A 10 15.85 7.41 2.10
CA VAL A 10 15.40 7.57 3.49
C VAL A 10 14.24 6.62 3.79
N VAL A 11 13.27 6.51 2.87
CA VAL A 11 12.15 5.58 3.01
C VAL A 11 12.62 4.12 2.99
N ALA A 12 13.57 3.77 2.12
CA ALA A 12 14.18 2.44 2.07
C ALA A 12 14.96 2.11 3.36
N PHE A 13 15.69 3.08 3.94
CA PHE A 13 16.33 2.90 5.24
C PHE A 13 15.32 2.73 6.36
N GLY A 14 14.18 3.41 6.30
CA GLY A 14 13.07 3.21 7.24
C GLY A 14 12.54 1.78 7.20
N LEU A 15 12.24 1.27 6.00
CA LEU A 15 11.85 -0.13 5.80
C LEU A 15 12.92 -1.10 6.28
N ALA A 16 14.18 -0.91 5.87
CA ALA A 16 15.28 -1.80 6.25
C ALA A 16 15.50 -1.81 7.77
N GLY A 17 15.41 -0.63 8.42
CA GLY A 17 15.51 -0.50 9.86
C GLY A 17 14.39 -1.23 10.60
N GLU A 18 13.14 -1.12 10.13
CA GLU A 18 12.02 -1.89 10.68
C GLU A 18 12.24 -3.40 10.50
N MET A 19 12.59 -3.85 9.29
CA MET A 19 12.81 -5.27 9.00
C MET A 19 13.94 -5.84 9.87
N LEU A 20 15.03 -5.09 10.04
CA LEU A 20 16.14 -5.46 10.92
C LEU A 20 15.67 -5.55 12.38
N LEU A 21 14.95 -4.55 12.88
CA LEU A 21 14.47 -4.53 14.26
C LEU A 21 13.52 -5.70 14.55
N LEU A 22 12.58 -5.99 13.65
CA LEU A 22 11.67 -7.12 13.78
C LEU A 22 12.41 -8.46 13.69
N SER A 23 13.43 -8.56 12.83
CA SER A 23 14.27 -9.77 12.73
C SER A 23 15.11 -9.98 13.99
N LEU A 24 15.64 -8.92 14.59
CA LEU A 24 16.39 -8.96 15.85
C LEU A 24 15.52 -9.37 17.04
N LEU A 25 14.21 -9.10 16.99
CA LEU A 25 13.27 -9.56 18.02
C LEU A 25 12.84 -11.01 17.79
N TYR A 26 12.58 -11.40 16.54
CA TYR A 26 12.03 -12.71 16.23
C TYR A 26 13.08 -13.81 16.16
N LEU A 27 14.22 -13.60 15.47
CA LEU A 27 15.21 -14.66 15.21
C LEU A 27 15.83 -15.24 16.50
N PRO A 28 16.21 -14.44 17.52
CA PRO A 28 16.70 -14.99 18.78
C PRO A 28 15.62 -15.79 19.53
N ALA A 29 14.37 -15.38 19.44
CA ALA A 29 13.25 -16.12 20.03
C ALA A 29 12.99 -17.44 19.27
N ALA A 30 13.03 -17.41 17.93
CA ALA A 30 12.90 -18.60 17.09
C ALA A 30 14.05 -19.60 17.30
N ALA A 31 15.26 -19.11 17.63
CA ALA A 31 16.41 -19.93 17.99
C ALA A 31 16.39 -20.44 19.45
N GLY A 32 15.37 -20.06 20.24
CA GLY A 32 15.23 -20.45 21.64
C GLY A 32 16.15 -19.72 22.62
N TRP A 33 16.82 -18.64 22.19
CA TRP A 33 17.75 -17.88 23.03
C TRP A 33 17.04 -16.90 23.97
N THR A 34 15.85 -16.43 23.60
CA THR A 34 15.08 -15.45 24.37
C THR A 34 13.58 -15.76 24.30
N SER A 35 12.80 -15.19 25.22
CA SER A 35 11.33 -15.24 25.12
C SER A 35 10.82 -14.35 24.00
N ARG A 36 9.72 -14.75 23.33
CA ARG A 36 9.13 -13.96 22.24
C ARG A 36 8.33 -12.77 22.76
N PHE A 37 8.71 -11.56 22.36
CA PHE A 37 8.05 -10.32 22.75
C PHE A 37 6.98 -9.88 21.73
N ARG A 38 5.90 -10.65 21.61
CA ARG A 38 4.82 -10.42 20.61
C ARG A 38 4.17 -9.02 20.70
N LEU A 39 4.00 -8.49 21.92
CA LEU A 39 3.46 -7.14 22.10
C LEU A 39 4.40 -6.07 21.54
N THR A 40 5.71 -6.22 21.80
CA THR A 40 6.75 -5.31 21.30
C THR A 40 6.82 -5.35 19.77
N GLU A 41 6.81 -6.54 19.16
CA GLU A 41 6.71 -6.72 17.70
C GLU A 41 5.50 -5.95 17.14
N ALA A 42 4.32 -6.14 17.73
CA ALA A 42 3.09 -5.51 17.29
C ALA A 42 3.09 -3.97 17.45
N ILE A 43 3.71 -3.44 18.51
CA ILE A 43 3.88 -2.00 18.72
C ILE A 43 4.81 -1.42 17.66
N ILE A 44 5.96 -2.06 17.40
CA ILE A 44 6.92 -1.62 16.38
C ILE A 44 6.25 -1.58 15.00
N MET A 45 5.59 -2.67 14.61
CA MET A 45 4.85 -2.74 13.35
C MET A 45 3.77 -1.67 13.26
N THR A 46 3.08 -1.37 14.37
CA THR A 46 2.05 -0.33 14.40
C THR A 46 2.66 1.05 14.13
N ILE A 47 3.71 1.40 14.89
CA ILE A 47 4.37 2.71 14.79
C ILE A 47 5.01 2.88 13.41
N ALA A 48 5.79 1.90 12.95
CA ALA A 48 6.43 1.96 11.64
C ALA A 48 5.40 2.06 10.51
N GLY A 49 4.31 1.30 10.62
CA GLY A 49 3.17 1.40 9.70
C GLY A 49 2.50 2.78 9.68
N MET A 50 2.31 3.38 10.85
CA MET A 50 1.81 4.76 10.96
C MET A 50 2.77 5.77 10.31
N VAL A 51 4.08 5.61 10.53
CA VAL A 51 5.10 6.45 9.89
C VAL A 51 5.05 6.28 8.38
N ALA A 52 5.00 5.05 7.87
CA ALA A 52 4.94 4.78 6.43
C ALA A 52 3.72 5.44 5.77
N TYR A 53 2.52 5.26 6.35
CA TYR A 53 1.32 5.93 5.83
C TYR A 53 1.34 7.44 6.01
N GLY A 54 1.91 7.95 7.09
CA GLY A 54 2.12 9.38 7.31
C GLY A 54 3.03 9.99 6.25
N VAL A 55 4.14 9.33 5.92
CA VAL A 55 5.03 9.74 4.82
C VAL A 55 4.30 9.69 3.48
N ALA A 56 3.60 8.60 3.18
CA ALA A 56 2.83 8.46 1.95
C ALA A 56 1.77 9.58 1.80
N LEU A 57 1.06 9.91 2.89
CA LEU A 57 0.08 10.99 2.96
C LEU A 57 0.71 12.35 2.66
N LEU A 58 1.74 12.73 3.42
CA LEU A 58 2.37 14.05 3.31
C LEU A 58 2.97 14.27 1.92
N LEU A 59 3.70 13.27 1.40
CA LEU A 59 4.30 13.37 0.07
C LEU A 59 3.24 13.39 -1.04
N SER A 60 2.15 12.61 -0.90
CA SER A 60 1.07 12.65 -1.89
C SER A 60 0.37 14.01 -1.92
N LEU A 61 0.18 14.66 -0.77
CA LEU A 61 -0.36 16.03 -0.70
C LEU A 61 0.59 17.06 -1.34
N GLU A 62 1.90 16.94 -1.09
CA GLU A 62 2.90 17.83 -1.71
C GLU A 62 2.91 17.68 -3.23
N VAL A 63 2.92 16.44 -3.74
CA VAL A 63 2.83 16.17 -5.18
C VAL A 63 1.50 16.67 -5.76
N ALA A 64 0.38 16.49 -5.05
CA ALA A 64 -0.91 17.03 -5.50
C ALA A 64 -0.89 18.55 -5.63
N ALA A 65 -0.18 19.24 -4.73
CA ALA A 65 -0.04 20.69 -4.74
C ALA A 65 0.80 21.22 -5.92
N GLU A 66 1.64 20.39 -6.55
CA GLU A 66 2.37 20.72 -7.78
C GLU A 66 1.45 20.77 -9.01
N TYR A 67 0.47 19.86 -9.07
CA TYR A 67 -0.41 19.69 -10.23
C TYR A 67 -1.61 20.65 -10.25
N ARG A 68 -1.45 21.92 -9.81
CA ARG A 68 -2.58 22.88 -9.72
C ARG A 68 -3.34 23.05 -11.03
N GLN A 69 -2.65 23.00 -12.16
CA GLN A 69 -3.22 23.18 -13.49
C GLN A 69 -3.65 21.85 -14.16
N ALA A 70 -3.18 20.70 -13.66
CA ALA A 70 -3.49 19.39 -14.20
C ALA A 70 -4.49 18.65 -13.30
N HIS A 71 -5.78 18.98 -13.45
CA HIS A 71 -6.88 18.49 -12.61
C HIS A 71 -6.80 16.98 -12.31
N TRP A 72 -6.64 16.13 -13.34
CA TRP A 72 -6.66 14.67 -13.17
C TRP A 72 -5.44 14.13 -12.43
N ALA A 73 -4.26 14.69 -12.68
CA ALA A 73 -3.05 14.33 -11.94
C ALA A 73 -3.18 14.75 -10.48
N ARG A 74 -3.69 15.96 -10.21
CA ARG A 74 -3.96 16.43 -8.85
C ARG A 74 -4.96 15.54 -8.13
N LEU A 75 -6.08 15.20 -8.78
CA LEU A 75 -7.10 14.33 -8.22
C LEU A 75 -6.53 12.95 -7.88
N ALA A 76 -5.69 12.38 -8.74
CA ALA A 76 -5.04 11.11 -8.48
C ALA A 76 -4.24 11.12 -7.16
N TRP A 77 -3.38 12.12 -6.98
CA TRP A 77 -2.56 12.24 -5.78
C TRP A 77 -3.36 12.60 -4.53
N LEU A 78 -4.43 13.37 -4.64
CA LEU A 78 -5.35 13.63 -3.53
C LEU A 78 -6.09 12.36 -3.09
N LEU A 79 -6.50 11.51 -4.03
CA LEU A 79 -7.15 10.23 -3.72
C LEU A 79 -6.17 9.21 -3.12
N LEU A 80 -4.91 9.19 -3.58
CA LEU A 80 -3.85 8.40 -2.95
C LEU A 80 -3.55 8.90 -1.52
N ALA A 81 -3.53 10.21 -1.31
CA ALA A 81 -3.42 10.82 0.01
C ALA A 81 -4.60 10.42 0.91
N ALA A 82 -5.84 10.50 0.42
CA ALA A 82 -7.02 10.07 1.16
C ALA A 82 -6.96 8.59 1.53
N ASN A 83 -6.55 7.70 0.61
CA ASN A 83 -6.30 6.29 0.92
C ASN A 83 -5.27 6.13 2.04
N ALA A 84 -4.15 6.88 2.00
CA ALA A 84 -3.12 6.81 3.04
C ALA A 84 -3.64 7.32 4.40
N ALA A 85 -4.43 8.40 4.41
CA ALA A 85 -5.04 8.93 5.63
C ALA A 85 -6.04 7.94 6.26
N ILE A 86 -6.93 7.34 5.47
CA ILE A 86 -7.87 6.34 5.98
C ILE A 86 -7.13 5.09 6.47
N SER A 87 -6.07 4.67 5.76
CA SER A 87 -5.25 3.52 6.17
C SER A 87 -4.48 3.79 7.47
N LEU A 88 -4.02 5.04 7.67
CA LEU A 88 -3.41 5.48 8.92
C LEU A 88 -4.40 5.40 10.08
N VAL A 89 -5.61 5.95 9.91
CA VAL A 89 -6.68 5.88 10.92
C VAL A 89 -7.03 4.42 11.24
N LYS A 90 -7.19 3.58 10.21
CA LYS A 90 -7.42 2.14 10.37
C LYS A 90 -6.32 1.48 11.20
N ARG A 91 -5.05 1.79 10.93
CA ARG A 91 -3.91 1.24 11.66
C ARG A 91 -3.92 1.67 13.12
N SER A 92 -4.27 2.93 13.40
CA SER A 92 -4.40 3.44 14.78
C SER A 92 -5.49 2.72 15.56
N ILE A 93 -6.67 2.55 14.97
CA ILE A 93 -7.81 1.87 15.60
C ILE A 93 -7.55 0.36 15.74
N GLY A 94 -6.88 -0.26 14.77
CA GLY A 94 -6.53 -1.68 14.80
C GLY A 94 -5.31 -2.01 15.67
N SER A 95 -4.69 -1.01 16.31
CA SER A 95 -3.48 -1.19 17.10
C SER A 95 -3.73 -1.99 18.38
N PRO A 96 -2.72 -2.72 18.90
CA PRO A 96 -2.79 -3.31 20.23
C PRO A 96 -3.02 -2.25 21.32
N LEU A 97 -2.63 -1.00 21.06
CA LEU A 97 -2.76 0.10 22.01
C LEU A 97 -4.23 0.47 22.28
N PHE A 98 -5.11 0.24 21.31
CA PHE A 98 -6.53 0.53 21.46
C PHE A 98 -7.22 -0.40 22.46
N ASP A 99 -6.68 -1.60 22.67
CA ASP A 99 -7.16 -2.56 23.68
C ASP A 99 -6.96 -2.03 25.12
N PHE A 100 -6.00 -1.12 25.32
CA PHE A 100 -5.84 -0.42 26.61
C PHE A 100 -6.91 0.67 26.84
N LEU A 101 -7.52 1.19 25.77
CA LEU A 101 -8.59 2.18 25.86
C LEU A 101 -9.97 1.52 26.00
N MET A 102 -10.15 0.36 25.38
CA MET A 102 -11.38 -0.42 25.42
C MET A 102 -11.04 -1.89 25.60
N GLU A 103 -11.22 -2.39 26.83
CA GLU A 103 -10.92 -3.78 27.17
C GLU A 103 -11.76 -4.76 26.34
N GLY A 104 -11.11 -5.79 25.78
CA GLY A 104 -11.77 -6.79 24.93
C GLY A 104 -12.11 -6.30 23.52
N TYR A 105 -11.60 -5.14 23.09
CA TYR A 105 -11.84 -4.63 21.75
C TYR A 105 -11.28 -5.57 20.66
N ARG A 106 -10.12 -6.19 20.90
CA ARG A 106 -9.48 -7.07 19.90
C ARG A 106 -10.29 -8.34 19.56
N THR A 107 -11.06 -8.84 20.50
CA THR A 107 -11.92 -10.03 20.36
C THR A 107 -13.36 -9.67 20.01
N SER A 108 -13.73 -8.38 20.07
CA SER A 108 -15.06 -7.90 19.76
C SER A 108 -15.36 -7.92 18.26
N PRO A 109 -16.60 -8.27 17.84
CA PRO A 109 -17.04 -8.14 16.45
C PRO A 109 -17.04 -6.68 15.94
N LEU A 110 -17.00 -5.69 16.85
CA LEU A 110 -16.89 -4.26 16.51
C LEU A 110 -15.59 -3.93 15.77
N ARG A 111 -14.47 -4.57 16.15
CA ARG A 111 -13.20 -4.39 15.43
C ARG A 111 -13.34 -4.79 13.97
N GLY A 112 -13.98 -5.93 13.74
CA GLY A 112 -14.22 -6.44 12.39
C GLY A 112 -15.10 -5.52 11.54
N LEU A 113 -16.11 -4.90 12.16
CA LEU A 113 -16.97 -3.91 11.53
C LEU A 113 -16.19 -2.64 11.16
N LEU A 114 -15.42 -2.08 12.10
CA LEU A 114 -14.61 -0.88 11.88
C LEU A 114 -13.53 -1.10 10.82
N ASP A 115 -12.89 -2.26 10.82
CA ASP A 115 -11.92 -2.64 9.79
C ASP A 115 -12.56 -2.59 8.40
N ASN A 116 -13.75 -3.18 8.22
CA ASN A 116 -14.44 -3.16 6.93
C ASN A 116 -14.92 -1.75 6.54
N LEU A 117 -15.41 -0.98 7.50
CA LEU A 117 -15.90 0.38 7.28
C LEU A 117 -14.78 1.32 6.81
N LEU A 118 -13.53 1.06 7.20
CA LEU A 118 -12.37 1.85 6.78
C LEU A 118 -11.69 1.26 5.52
N VAL A 119 -11.69 -0.05 5.33
CA VAL A 119 -11.07 -0.70 4.16
C VAL A 119 -11.78 -0.34 2.86
N VAL A 120 -13.12 -0.37 2.84
CA VAL A 120 -13.90 -0.08 1.63
C VAL A 120 -13.64 1.34 1.11
N PRO A 121 -13.79 2.42 1.89
CA PRO A 121 -13.49 3.77 1.41
C PRO A 121 -12.01 3.97 1.07
N ALA A 122 -11.07 3.37 1.82
CA ALA A 122 -9.66 3.40 1.45
C ALA A 122 -9.42 2.79 0.06
N ASN A 123 -10.01 1.62 -0.21
CA ASN A 123 -9.92 0.96 -1.51
C ASN A 123 -10.61 1.77 -2.62
N LEU A 124 -11.76 2.42 -2.35
CA LEU A 124 -12.40 3.31 -3.31
C LEU A 124 -11.51 4.50 -3.67
N CYS A 125 -10.90 5.13 -2.67
CA CYS A 125 -9.92 6.21 -2.89
C CYS A 125 -8.72 5.70 -3.70
N LEU A 126 -8.18 4.53 -3.37
CA LEU A 126 -7.06 3.94 -4.11
C LEU A 126 -7.44 3.68 -5.57
N LEU A 127 -8.56 3.01 -5.83
CA LEU A 127 -9.06 2.74 -7.17
C LEU A 127 -9.29 4.03 -7.96
N GLY A 128 -9.98 5.00 -7.36
CA GLY A 128 -10.22 6.31 -7.97
C GLY A 128 -8.91 7.04 -8.28
N GLY A 129 -7.92 6.96 -7.38
CA GLY A 129 -6.60 7.55 -7.59
C GLY A 129 -5.87 6.92 -8.78
N LEU A 130 -5.90 5.60 -8.89
CA LEU A 130 -5.30 4.87 -10.01
C LEU A 130 -6.00 5.17 -11.34
N LEU A 131 -7.34 5.21 -11.35
CA LEU A 131 -8.13 5.55 -12.53
C LEU A 131 -7.88 6.99 -12.98
N ALA A 132 -7.83 7.94 -12.04
CA ALA A 132 -7.51 9.34 -12.35
C ALA A 132 -6.09 9.48 -12.90
N MET A 133 -5.12 8.72 -12.37
CA MET A 133 -3.74 8.72 -12.85
C MET A 133 -3.64 8.14 -14.27
N TRP A 134 -4.32 7.03 -14.52
CA TRP A 134 -4.42 6.44 -15.85
C TRP A 134 -5.05 7.40 -16.86
N TRP A 135 -6.16 8.03 -16.49
CA TRP A 135 -6.83 9.00 -17.34
C TRP A 135 -5.93 10.21 -17.63
N ALA A 136 -5.19 10.68 -16.63
CA ALA A 136 -4.20 11.76 -16.82
C ALA A 136 -3.13 11.37 -17.85
N PHE A 137 -2.57 10.16 -17.79
CA PHE A 137 -1.59 9.68 -18.77
C PHE A 137 -2.18 9.49 -20.16
N HIS A 138 -3.41 8.99 -20.24
CA HIS A 138 -4.12 8.86 -21.50
C HIS A 138 -4.31 10.23 -22.16
N ARG A 139 -4.71 11.25 -21.39
CA ARG A 139 -4.93 12.62 -21.90
C ARG A 139 -3.66 13.32 -22.37
N ILE A 140 -2.51 13.01 -21.76
CA ILE A 140 -1.20 13.53 -22.17
C ILE A 140 -0.73 12.88 -23.50
N GLY A 141 -1.47 11.90 -24.01
CA GLY A 141 -1.22 11.33 -25.33
C GLY A 141 0.03 10.45 -25.36
N LEU A 142 0.42 9.87 -24.22
CA LEU A 142 1.61 9.02 -24.12
C LEU A 142 1.51 7.68 -24.89
N GLY A 143 0.55 7.54 -25.83
CA GLY A 143 0.59 6.55 -26.91
C GLY A 143 0.58 5.07 -26.50
N PHE A 144 0.22 4.78 -25.26
CA PHE A 144 0.39 3.45 -24.70
C PHE A 144 -0.63 2.45 -25.25
N LYS A 145 -0.14 1.30 -25.70
CA LYS A 145 -0.98 0.21 -26.21
C LYS A 145 -0.99 -0.91 -25.17
N ILE A 146 -2.17 -1.25 -24.65
CA ILE A 146 -2.33 -2.42 -23.78
C ILE A 146 -2.38 -3.66 -24.66
N GLU A 147 -1.34 -4.49 -24.59
CA GLU A 147 -1.30 -5.75 -25.32
C GLU A 147 -2.32 -6.76 -24.79
N ARG A 148 -2.76 -7.70 -25.65
CA ARG A 148 -3.74 -8.75 -25.29
C ARG A 148 -3.36 -9.56 -24.06
N ARG A 149 -2.06 -9.78 -23.81
CA ARG A 149 -1.57 -10.50 -22.61
C ARG A 149 -1.99 -9.84 -21.29
N TYR A 150 -2.05 -8.52 -21.24
CA TYR A 150 -2.43 -7.80 -20.03
C TYR A 150 -3.94 -7.90 -19.77
N TRP A 151 -4.76 -7.91 -20.82
CA TRP A 151 -6.19 -8.20 -20.71
C TRP A 151 -6.45 -9.60 -20.16
N ALA A 152 -5.75 -10.61 -20.68
CA ALA A 152 -5.86 -11.98 -20.17
C ALA A 152 -5.44 -12.07 -18.68
N ALA A 153 -4.36 -11.40 -18.30
CA ALA A 153 -3.90 -11.38 -16.91
C ALA A 153 -4.89 -10.64 -15.98
N MET A 154 -5.50 -9.53 -16.42
CA MET A 154 -6.55 -8.85 -15.66
C MET A 154 -7.77 -9.75 -15.44
N ILE A 155 -8.21 -10.48 -16.47
CA ILE A 155 -9.30 -11.45 -16.35
C ILE A 155 -8.93 -12.56 -15.38
N GLY A 156 -7.69 -13.07 -15.43
CA GLY A 156 -7.19 -14.07 -14.49
C GLY A 156 -7.22 -13.59 -13.04
N VAL A 157 -6.75 -12.37 -12.77
CA VAL A 157 -6.82 -11.76 -11.42
C VAL A 157 -8.27 -11.58 -10.99
N ALA A 158 -9.15 -11.07 -11.85
CA ALA A 158 -10.56 -10.90 -11.54
C ALA A 158 -11.23 -12.24 -11.21
N ALA A 159 -10.93 -13.30 -11.97
CA ALA A 159 -11.44 -14.65 -11.74
C ALA A 159 -10.99 -15.19 -10.37
N LEU A 160 -9.70 -15.03 -10.01
CA LEU A 160 -9.18 -15.46 -8.70
C LEU A 160 -9.93 -14.81 -7.53
N PHE A 161 -10.18 -13.50 -7.59
CA PHE A 161 -10.95 -12.80 -6.57
C PHE A 161 -12.43 -13.24 -6.55
N LEU A 162 -13.01 -13.51 -7.72
CA LEU A 162 -14.36 -14.03 -7.83
C LEU A 162 -14.49 -15.43 -7.23
N THR A 163 -13.49 -16.29 -7.41
CA THR A 163 -13.42 -17.61 -6.77
C THR A 163 -13.47 -17.48 -5.24
N LEU A 164 -12.71 -16.55 -4.64
CA LEU A 164 -12.79 -16.30 -3.19
C LEU A 164 -14.17 -15.80 -2.73
N LEU A 165 -14.86 -15.02 -3.57
CA LEU A 165 -16.23 -14.56 -3.26
C LEU A 165 -17.23 -15.72 -3.28
N VAL A 166 -17.07 -16.69 -4.19
CA VAL A 166 -17.93 -17.89 -4.25
C VAL A 166 -17.68 -18.80 -3.04
N PHE A 167 -16.42 -18.99 -2.64
CA PHE A 167 -16.06 -19.77 -1.45
C PHE A 167 -16.17 -18.98 -0.13
N ARG A 168 -16.99 -17.91 -0.09
CA ARG A 168 -17.21 -16.99 1.04
C ARG A 168 -17.44 -17.65 2.41
N GLY A 169 -17.90 -18.90 2.45
CA GLY A 169 -18.10 -19.66 3.68
C GLY A 169 -16.84 -19.76 4.57
N SER A 170 -15.64 -19.61 4.00
CA SER A 170 -14.36 -19.58 4.73
C SER A 170 -13.88 -18.17 5.14
N LEU A 171 -14.60 -17.11 4.78
CA LEU A 171 -14.23 -15.73 5.13
C LEU A 171 -14.67 -15.42 6.56
N SER A 172 -13.72 -14.91 7.37
CA SER A 172 -13.86 -14.79 8.84
C SER A 172 -15.05 -13.96 9.35
N GLN A 173 -15.74 -13.19 8.51
CA GLN A 173 -16.90 -12.37 8.90
C GLN A 173 -18.17 -12.69 8.11
N GLY A 174 -18.20 -13.78 7.33
CA GLY A 174 -19.42 -14.29 6.72
C GLY A 174 -20.52 -14.59 7.75
N GLN A 175 -20.11 -14.86 9.00
CA GLN A 175 -20.97 -15.13 10.17
C GLN A 175 -21.09 -13.95 11.16
N SER A 176 -20.54 -12.77 10.84
CA SER A 176 -20.56 -11.60 11.75
C SER A 176 -22.01 -11.22 12.14
N PRO A 177 -22.27 -10.77 13.38
CA PRO A 177 -23.62 -10.35 13.79
C PRO A 177 -24.12 -9.11 13.03
N TYR A 178 -23.21 -8.31 12.44
CA TYR A 178 -23.56 -7.09 11.73
C TYR A 178 -23.75 -7.32 10.23
N LEU A 179 -24.95 -6.99 9.72
CA LEU A 179 -25.29 -7.07 8.30
C LEU A 179 -24.31 -6.25 7.43
N ILE A 180 -23.93 -5.05 7.90
CA ILE A 180 -22.98 -4.17 7.22
C ILE A 180 -21.64 -4.88 6.99
N SER A 181 -21.11 -5.61 7.99
CA SER A 181 -19.86 -6.37 7.82
C SER A 181 -19.97 -7.45 6.76
N ARG A 182 -21.11 -8.15 6.71
CA ARG A 182 -21.37 -9.21 5.73
C ARG A 182 -21.42 -8.70 4.27
N ILE A 183 -21.79 -7.42 4.08
CA ILE A 183 -21.85 -6.77 2.77
C ILE A 183 -20.52 -6.08 2.42
N MET A 184 -19.90 -5.41 3.40
CA MET A 184 -18.66 -4.66 3.19
C MET A 184 -17.45 -5.57 2.93
N GLN A 185 -17.39 -6.76 3.54
CA GLN A 185 -16.29 -7.70 3.30
C GLN A 185 -16.19 -8.15 1.83
N PRO A 186 -17.25 -8.67 1.17
CA PRO A 186 -17.18 -9.04 -0.24
C PRO A 186 -16.97 -7.82 -1.15
N LEU A 187 -17.54 -6.66 -0.82
CA LEU A 187 -17.30 -5.44 -1.56
C LEU A 187 -15.81 -5.01 -1.50
N GLY A 188 -15.20 -5.08 -0.31
CA GLY A 188 -13.79 -4.79 -0.12
C GLY A 188 -12.87 -5.73 -0.92
N LEU A 189 -13.20 -7.02 -0.97
CA LEU A 189 -12.49 -8.01 -1.80
C LEU A 189 -12.65 -7.74 -3.30
N MET A 190 -13.88 -7.46 -3.76
CA MET A 190 -14.14 -7.10 -5.16
C MET A 190 -13.33 -5.88 -5.58
N LEU A 191 -13.36 -4.81 -4.77
CA LEU A 191 -12.57 -3.61 -5.01
C LEU A 191 -11.07 -3.91 -5.06
N LEU A 192 -10.55 -4.71 -4.13
CA LEU A 192 -9.13 -5.10 -4.14
C LEU A 192 -8.77 -5.91 -5.38
N GLY A 193 -9.66 -6.78 -5.87
CA GLY A 193 -9.47 -7.51 -7.12
C GLY A 193 -9.35 -6.58 -8.33
N VAL A 194 -10.24 -5.59 -8.44
CA VAL A 194 -10.18 -4.56 -9.49
C VAL A 194 -8.90 -3.74 -9.39
N ILE A 195 -8.51 -3.31 -8.18
CA ILE A 195 -7.27 -2.57 -7.92
C ILE A 195 -6.04 -3.40 -8.30
N SER A 196 -6.03 -4.69 -7.97
CA SER A 196 -4.93 -5.61 -8.30
C SER A 196 -4.83 -5.81 -9.81
N ALA A 197 -5.96 -5.98 -10.51
CA ALA A 197 -5.99 -6.03 -11.97
C ALA A 197 -5.44 -4.74 -12.58
N PHE A 198 -5.76 -3.58 -12.00
CA PHE A 198 -5.19 -2.30 -12.41
C PHE A 198 -3.68 -2.20 -12.18
N GLY A 199 -3.15 -2.88 -11.17
CA GLY A 199 -1.72 -3.03 -10.95
C GLY A 199 -0.99 -3.57 -12.19
N LEU A 200 -1.59 -4.52 -12.92
CA LEU A 200 -1.03 -5.05 -14.17
C LEU A 200 -0.97 -4.00 -15.28
N VAL A 201 -1.97 -3.11 -15.32
CA VAL A 201 -1.98 -1.97 -16.26
C VAL A 201 -0.85 -0.99 -15.91
N LEU A 202 -0.63 -0.70 -14.62
CA LEU A 202 0.52 0.11 -14.18
C LEU A 202 1.85 -0.54 -14.55
N HIS A 203 1.96 -1.87 -14.48
CA HIS A 203 3.15 -2.58 -14.94
C HIS A 203 3.37 -2.40 -16.45
N ALA A 204 2.33 -2.54 -17.27
CA ALA A 204 2.42 -2.31 -18.70
C ALA A 204 2.91 -0.89 -19.02
N TYR A 205 2.37 0.12 -18.30
CA TYR A 205 2.85 1.50 -18.40
C TYR A 205 4.31 1.65 -17.99
N ALA A 206 4.73 1.03 -16.89
CA ALA A 206 6.10 1.08 -16.43
C ALA A 206 7.09 0.49 -17.43
N VAL A 207 6.72 -0.60 -18.10
CA VAL A 207 7.56 -1.24 -19.14
C VAL A 207 7.66 -0.33 -20.37
N GLN A 208 6.55 0.27 -20.82
CA GLN A 208 6.54 1.15 -21.99
C GLN A 208 7.27 2.48 -21.75
N MET A 209 7.30 2.97 -20.51
CA MET A 209 8.07 4.15 -20.11
C MET A 209 9.59 3.88 -19.97
N GLY A 210 10.04 2.63 -20.08
CA GLY A 210 11.45 2.24 -19.92
C GLY A 210 12.00 2.49 -18.50
N ASP A 211 13.28 2.83 -18.38
CA ASP A 211 13.94 3.11 -17.10
C ASP A 211 13.84 4.58 -16.66
N GLY A 212 12.86 5.32 -17.18
CA GLY A 212 12.55 6.65 -16.72
C GLY A 212 12.10 6.67 -15.25
N ARG A 213 12.42 7.73 -14.52
CA ARG A 213 12.07 7.87 -13.09
C ARG A 213 10.56 7.81 -12.81
N LEU A 214 9.70 8.12 -13.77
CA LEU A 214 8.24 7.94 -13.65
C LEU A 214 7.83 6.46 -13.67
N SER A 215 8.59 5.61 -14.37
CA SER A 215 8.36 4.16 -14.36
C SER A 215 8.60 3.58 -12.98
N ALA A 216 9.59 4.08 -12.23
CA ALA A 216 9.82 3.67 -10.85
C ALA A 216 8.59 3.92 -9.95
N VAL A 217 7.90 5.05 -10.12
CA VAL A 217 6.64 5.35 -9.41
C VAL A 217 5.59 4.30 -9.74
N MET A 218 5.41 4.00 -11.02
CA MET A 218 4.45 2.99 -11.47
C MET A 218 4.79 1.59 -10.96
N ARG A 219 6.08 1.21 -10.94
CA ARG A 219 6.54 -0.07 -10.41
C ARG A 219 6.23 -0.21 -8.91
N TRP A 220 6.46 0.84 -8.12
CA TRP A 220 6.14 0.81 -6.69
C TRP A 220 4.64 0.81 -6.40
N LEU A 221 3.83 1.57 -7.15
CA LEU A 221 2.38 1.51 -7.03
C LEU A 221 1.83 0.15 -7.43
N MET A 222 2.34 -0.43 -8.52
CA MET A 222 2.03 -1.79 -8.95
C MET A 222 2.39 -2.81 -7.88
N PHE A 223 3.62 -2.76 -7.34
CA PHE A 223 4.07 -3.63 -6.28
C PHE A 223 3.19 -3.51 -5.03
N TYR A 224 2.86 -2.29 -4.62
CA TYR A 224 1.94 -2.03 -3.50
C TYR A 224 0.58 -2.71 -3.69
N VAL A 225 -0.06 -2.55 -4.85
CA VAL A 225 -1.41 -3.10 -5.06
C VAL A 225 -1.41 -4.61 -5.29
N LEU A 226 -0.43 -5.12 -6.03
CA LEU A 226 -0.32 -6.56 -6.29
C LEU A 226 0.07 -7.32 -5.03
N LEU A 227 1.03 -6.82 -4.24
CA LEU A 227 1.40 -7.47 -2.99
C LEU A 227 0.22 -7.51 -2.03
N ARG A 228 -0.57 -6.43 -1.92
CA ARG A 228 -1.83 -6.44 -1.14
C ARG A 228 -2.79 -7.52 -1.63
N GLY A 229 -2.99 -7.60 -2.95
CA GLY A 229 -3.88 -8.58 -3.55
C GLY A 229 -3.41 -10.01 -3.25
N VAL A 230 -2.14 -10.32 -3.51
CA VAL A 230 -1.52 -11.62 -3.27
C VAL A 230 -1.61 -12.01 -1.80
N LEU A 231 -1.29 -11.12 -0.87
CA LEU A 231 -1.38 -11.42 0.57
C LEU A 231 -2.81 -11.73 0.99
N VAL A 232 -3.81 -10.99 0.47
CA VAL A 232 -5.22 -11.29 0.74
C VAL A 232 -5.64 -12.63 0.13
N LEU A 233 -5.19 -12.95 -1.09
CA LEU A 233 -5.44 -14.25 -1.72
C LEU A 233 -4.82 -15.40 -0.93
N LEU A 234 -3.54 -15.28 -0.57
CA LEU A 234 -2.82 -16.28 0.23
C LEU A 234 -3.51 -16.48 1.58
N ARG A 235 -3.89 -15.41 2.27
CA ARG A 235 -4.63 -15.51 3.53
C ARG A 235 -5.98 -16.20 3.33
N GLY A 236 -6.73 -15.87 2.26
CA GLY A 236 -8.00 -16.53 1.95
C GLY A 236 -7.85 -18.03 1.67
N LEU A 237 -6.77 -18.43 1.00
CA LEU A 237 -6.46 -19.83 0.66
C LEU A 237 -5.91 -20.65 1.84
N LEU A 238 -5.11 -20.02 2.72
CA LEU A 238 -4.48 -20.67 3.88
C LEU A 238 -5.42 -20.70 5.10
N SER A 239 -6.39 -19.79 5.18
CA SER A 239 -7.32 -19.68 6.32
C SER A 239 -8.44 -20.73 6.46
N PRO A 240 -8.71 -21.71 5.56
CA PRO A 240 -9.67 -22.77 5.87
C PRO A 240 -9.21 -23.72 6.98
N LYS A 241 -7.95 -23.63 7.46
CA LYS A 241 -7.34 -24.63 8.37
C LYS A 241 -6.78 -24.11 9.69
N LEU A 242 -6.90 -22.82 10.01
CA LEU A 242 -6.39 -22.27 11.27
C LEU A 242 -7.57 -21.80 12.13
N PRO A 243 -8.25 -22.71 12.85
CA PRO A 243 -8.92 -22.31 14.08
C PRO A 243 -7.86 -21.70 15.00
N LEU A 244 -8.24 -20.69 15.78
CA LEU A 244 -7.41 -20.15 16.86
C LEU A 244 -6.83 -21.32 17.69
N ALA A 245 -5.57 -21.66 17.45
CA ALA A 245 -4.85 -22.66 18.21
C ALA A 245 -3.43 -22.13 18.41
N LEU A 246 -3.19 -21.61 19.61
CA LEU A 246 -1.86 -21.58 20.18
C LEU A 246 -1.32 -23.02 20.22
N ASP A 247 -0.15 -23.21 19.61
CA ASP A 247 0.96 -24.08 20.02
C ASP A 247 1.64 -24.82 18.83
N ILE A 248 2.50 -24.06 18.13
CA ILE A 248 3.78 -24.38 17.42
C ILE A 248 3.87 -25.70 16.60
N PRO A 249 4.24 -25.70 15.29
CA PRO A 249 5.21 -24.81 14.62
C PRO A 249 4.62 -24.04 13.43
N SER A 250 3.77 -23.06 13.72
CA SER A 250 3.11 -22.16 12.75
C SER A 250 3.57 -20.68 12.84
N ASP A 251 4.54 -20.37 13.71
CA ASP A 251 4.91 -18.98 14.03
C ASP A 251 5.70 -18.27 12.90
N LEU A 252 6.44 -19.01 12.07
CA LEU A 252 7.24 -18.42 11.00
C LEU A 252 6.36 -17.90 9.86
N ASP A 253 5.36 -18.68 9.44
CA ASP A 253 4.48 -18.30 8.34
C ASP A 253 3.66 -17.06 8.69
N GLU A 254 3.14 -17.00 9.92
CA GLU A 254 2.44 -15.82 10.44
C GLU A 254 3.37 -14.60 10.52
N TRP A 255 4.59 -14.78 11.03
CA TRP A 255 5.57 -13.69 11.12
C TRP A 255 6.00 -13.17 9.74
N VAL A 256 6.28 -14.06 8.78
CA VAL A 256 6.59 -13.69 7.39
C VAL A 256 5.42 -12.95 6.76
N PHE A 257 4.19 -13.42 7.00
CA PHE A 257 2.99 -12.74 6.50
C PHE A 257 2.86 -11.31 7.07
N ASP A 258 3.11 -11.14 8.37
CA ASP A 258 3.09 -9.84 9.03
C ASP A 258 4.19 -8.90 8.52
N LEU A 259 5.40 -9.42 8.25
CA LEU A 259 6.48 -8.68 7.61
C LEU A 259 6.11 -8.22 6.19
N LEU A 260 5.55 -9.11 5.37
CA LEU A 260 5.12 -8.75 4.02
C LEU A 260 4.03 -7.68 4.06
N TRP A 261 3.16 -7.69 5.09
CA TRP A 261 2.20 -6.62 5.30
C TRP A 261 2.84 -5.28 5.74
N GLN A 262 4.01 -5.30 6.40
CA GLN A 262 4.79 -4.07 6.63
C GLN A 262 5.40 -3.54 5.33
N VAL A 263 5.96 -4.43 4.49
CA VAL A 263 6.51 -4.07 3.17
C VAL A 263 5.47 -3.36 2.30
N VAL A 264 4.20 -3.82 2.32
CA VAL A 264 3.08 -3.14 1.65
C VAL A 264 2.98 -1.67 2.05
N GLN A 265 3.06 -1.37 3.33
CA GLN A 265 2.85 0.00 3.84
C GLN A 265 3.97 0.92 3.37
N TRP A 266 5.21 0.43 3.41
CA TRP A 266 6.37 1.14 2.88
C TRP A 266 6.37 1.27 1.35
N ALA A 267 5.80 0.31 0.60
CA ALA A 267 5.70 0.41 -0.85
C ALA A 267 4.88 1.63 -1.30
N ALA A 268 3.81 1.97 -0.56
CA ALA A 268 3.04 3.20 -0.81
C ALA A 268 3.87 4.47 -0.55
N ALA A 269 4.64 4.49 0.53
CA ALA A 269 5.56 5.59 0.85
C ALA A 269 6.67 5.73 -0.20
N MET A 270 7.24 4.61 -0.66
CA MET A 270 8.26 4.57 -1.71
C MET A 270 7.74 5.13 -3.03
N ALA A 271 6.51 4.77 -3.44
CA ALA A 271 5.88 5.33 -4.63
C ALA A 271 5.77 6.86 -4.56
N ALA A 272 5.29 7.38 -3.43
CA ALA A 272 5.15 8.82 -3.21
C ALA A 272 6.52 9.52 -3.18
N ALA A 273 7.52 8.94 -2.52
CA ALA A 273 8.88 9.47 -2.46
C ALA A 273 9.58 9.48 -3.82
N CYS A 274 9.42 8.43 -4.64
CA CYS A 274 9.96 8.41 -5.99
C CYS A 274 9.35 9.53 -6.85
N ARG A 275 8.04 9.79 -6.72
CA ARG A 275 7.41 10.91 -7.43
C ARG A 275 7.85 12.26 -6.89
N ALA A 276 7.98 12.42 -5.58
CA ALA A 276 8.43 13.67 -4.99
C ALA A 276 9.87 14.02 -5.42
N GLN A 277 10.77 13.03 -5.46
CA GLN A 277 12.16 13.20 -5.88
C GLN A 277 12.29 13.62 -7.36
N LEU A 278 11.39 13.14 -8.21
CA LEU A 278 11.29 13.57 -9.61
C LEU A 278 11.19 15.09 -9.74
N THR A 279 10.34 15.73 -8.94
CA THR A 279 10.16 17.19 -8.96
C THR A 279 11.41 17.90 -8.52
N VAL A 280 11.99 17.46 -7.40
CA VAL A 280 13.20 18.08 -6.84
C VAL A 280 14.34 18.04 -7.85
N SER A 281 14.56 16.91 -8.51
CA SER A 281 15.60 16.80 -9.53
C SER A 281 15.30 17.59 -10.80
N ALA A 282 14.03 17.66 -11.23
CA ALA A 282 13.66 18.48 -12.37
C ALA A 282 13.90 19.98 -12.09
N ALA A 283 13.59 20.44 -10.87
CA ALA A 283 13.87 21.80 -10.43
C ALA A 283 15.38 22.09 -10.42
N GLN A 284 16.19 21.18 -9.85
CA GLN A 284 17.66 21.31 -9.82
C GLN A 284 18.27 21.36 -11.22
N GLN A 285 17.81 20.51 -12.15
CA GLN A 285 18.28 20.53 -13.54
C GLN A 285 17.91 21.83 -14.24
N LEU A 286 16.71 22.36 -14.00
CA LEU A 286 16.29 23.64 -14.57
C LEU A 286 17.13 24.81 -14.04
N GLU A 287 17.46 24.80 -12.75
CA GLU A 287 18.36 25.80 -12.14
C GLU A 287 19.76 25.73 -12.74
N GLN A 288 20.32 24.52 -12.90
CA GLN A 288 21.62 24.32 -13.55
C GLN A 288 21.63 24.83 -15.00
N LEU A 289 20.57 24.54 -15.77
CA LEU A 289 20.44 25.04 -17.14
C LEU A 289 20.31 26.56 -17.21
N ARG A 290 19.59 27.17 -16.26
CA ARG A 290 19.47 28.64 -16.17
C ARG A 290 20.81 29.29 -15.79
N ALA A 291 21.54 28.71 -14.83
CA ALA A 291 22.86 29.18 -14.44
C ALA A 291 23.87 29.06 -15.59
N ALA A 292 23.89 27.93 -16.30
CA ALA A 292 24.74 27.71 -17.46
C ALA A 292 24.41 28.71 -18.58
N LYS A 293 23.12 28.95 -18.86
CA LYS A 293 22.70 29.93 -19.86
C LYS A 293 23.08 31.36 -19.47
N ALA A 294 22.96 31.72 -18.19
CA ALA A 294 23.38 33.03 -17.70
C ALA A 294 24.89 33.23 -17.84
N ALA A 295 25.70 32.20 -17.54
CA ALA A 295 27.15 32.25 -17.68
C ALA A 295 27.61 32.46 -19.13
N VAL A 296 26.93 31.86 -20.11
CA VAL A 296 27.23 32.03 -21.55
C VAL A 296 26.86 33.43 -22.06
N VAL A 297 25.90 34.12 -21.45
CA VAL A 297 25.52 35.49 -21.83
C VAL A 297 26.47 36.55 -21.24
N THR A 298 27.21 36.21 -20.19
CA THR A 298 28.18 37.10 -19.54
C THR A 298 29.61 37.01 -20.07
N THR A 299 29.89 36.08 -20.99
CA THR A 299 31.17 35.92 -21.70
C THR A 299 31.07 36.41 -23.13
#